data_AF-A0A7C3FH21-F1
#
_entry.id   AF-A0A7C3FH21-F1
#
_cell.length_a   1.000
_cell.length_b   1.000
_cell.length_c   1.000
_cell.angle_alpha   90.00
_cell.angle_beta   90.00
_cell.angle_gamma   90.00
#
_symmetry.space_group_name_H-M   'P 1'
#
loop_
_entity.id
_entity.type
_entity.pdbx_description
1 polymer ?
#
loop_
_entity_poly.entity_id
_entity_poly.type
_entity_poly.pdbx_seq_one_letter_code
_entity_poly.pdbx_strand_id
1 'polypeptide(L)'
;MIKAVFFDWLNTLVHPEPERHEIYRMTYREFGAELDVNKLMRGISLAEARLAEGNPFRWGESEEEESHLRYQEILLAESGVELEREQIMGVIRRLNQWADEVSLVL
;
A
#
# COMPACT_ATOMS: atom_id res chain seq x y z
N MET A 1 -45.96 -15.36 -9.20
CA MET A 1 -45.48 -13.99 -9.45
C MET A 1 -44.13 -13.86 -8.77
N ILE A 2 -43.04 -13.92 -9.53
CA ILE A 2 -41.67 -13.84 -8.99
C ILE A 2 -41.24 -12.38 -9.10
N LYS A 3 -40.93 -11.74 -7.96
CA LYS A 3 -40.30 -10.42 -7.93
C LYS A 3 -38.79 -10.64 -7.98
N ALA A 4 -38.16 -10.26 -9.08
CA ALA A 4 -36.71 -10.19 -9.15
C ALA A 4 -36.25 -8.99 -8.29
N VAL A 5 -35.65 -9.27 -7.14
CA VAL A 5 -34.89 -8.28 -6.39
C VAL A 5 -33.49 -8.32 -6.98
N PHE A 6 -33.12 -7.27 -7.71
CA PHE A 6 -31.74 -7.08 -8.13
C PHE A 6 -30.96 -6.65 -6.89
N PHE A 7 -30.15 -7.55 -6.35
CA PHE A 7 -29.12 -7.18 -5.40
C PHE A 7 -28.10 -6.32 -6.14
N ASP A 8 -27.87 -5.10 -5.65
CA ASP A 8 -26.76 -4.27 -6.09
C ASP A 8 -25.46 -5.02 -5.74
N TRP A 9 -24.90 -5.69 -6.73
CA TRP A 9 -23.71 -6.54 -6.60
C TRP A 9 -22.53 -5.72 -6.09
N LEU A 10 -22.43 -4.45 -6.49
CA LEU A 10 -21.24 -3.64 -6.32
C LEU A 10 -20.90 -3.32 -4.86
N ASN A 11 -21.89 -3.31 -3.95
CA ASN A 11 -21.69 -2.95 -2.54
C ASN A 11 -21.99 -4.09 -1.55
N THR A 12 -22.53 -5.22 -2.00
CA THR A 12 -23.02 -6.28 -1.10
C THR A 12 -22.15 -7.55 -1.11
N LEU A 13 -21.41 -7.81 -2.20
CA LEU A 13 -20.62 -9.04 -2.35
C LEU A 13 -19.17 -8.81 -2.77
N VAL A 14 -18.84 -7.63 -3.27
CA VAL A 14 -17.47 -7.26 -3.63
C VAL A 14 -17.09 -6.14 -2.68
N HIS A 15 -16.20 -6.43 -1.74
CA HIS A 15 -15.41 -5.38 -1.12
C HIS A 15 -14.28 -5.12 -2.12
N PRO A 16 -14.34 -4.09 -2.98
CA PRO A 16 -13.18 -3.76 -3.80
C PRO A 16 -12.07 -3.42 -2.82
N GLU A 17 -11.09 -4.31 -2.69
CA GLU A 17 -9.87 -4.01 -1.96
C GLU A 17 -9.29 -2.73 -2.56
N PRO A 18 -8.97 -1.72 -1.74
CA PRO A 18 -8.41 -0.48 -2.25
C PRO A 18 -7.15 -0.81 -3.05
N GLU A 19 -7.03 -0.19 -4.22
CA GLU A 19 -5.87 -0.39 -5.08
C GLU A 19 -4.61 -0.03 -4.29
N ARG A 20 -3.52 -0.80 -4.46
CA ARG A 20 -2.32 -0.67 -3.63
C ARG A 20 -1.79 0.76 -3.52
N HIS A 21 -1.83 1.52 -4.61
CA HIS A 21 -1.38 2.90 -4.61
C HIS A 21 -2.26 3.83 -3.74
N GLU A 22 -3.54 3.52 -3.57
CA GLU A 22 -4.44 4.25 -2.68
C GLU A 22 -4.10 3.98 -1.21
N ILE A 23 -3.81 2.72 -0.85
CA ILE A 23 -3.37 2.36 0.51
C ILE A 23 -2.09 3.11 0.86
N TYR A 24 -1.11 3.10 -0.04
CA TYR A 24 0.13 3.84 0.14
C TYR A 24 -0.15 5.34 0.28
N ARG A 25 -0.92 5.95 -0.63
CA ARG A 25 -1.25 7.37 -0.57
C ARG A 25 -1.95 7.75 0.74
N MET A 26 -2.94 6.97 1.17
CA MET A 26 -3.65 7.19 2.43
C MET A 26 -2.69 7.12 3.62
N THR A 27 -1.84 6.09 3.65
CA THR A 27 -0.87 5.90 4.71
C THR A 27 0.11 7.07 4.77
N TYR A 28 0.76 7.43 3.66
CA TYR A 28 1.68 8.58 3.63
C TYR A 28 1.02 9.88 4.07
N ARG A 29 -0.27 10.09 3.72
CA ARG A 29 -1.03 11.26 4.16
C ARG A 29 -1.21 11.32 5.68
N GLU A 30 -1.38 10.18 6.36
CA GLU A 30 -1.43 10.12 7.83
C GLU A 30 -0.12 10.61 8.48
N PHE A 31 1.00 10.47 7.77
CA PHE A 31 2.33 10.95 8.19
C PHE A 31 2.69 12.33 7.64
N GLY A 32 1.74 13.05 7.02
CA GLY A 32 1.92 14.41 6.51
C GLY A 32 2.54 14.50 5.11
N ALA A 33 2.66 13.38 4.39
CA ALA A 33 3.17 13.33 3.02
C ALA A 33 2.04 13.11 2.01
N GLU A 34 1.78 14.10 1.14
CA GLU A 34 0.86 13.93 0.02
C GLU A 34 1.65 13.47 -1.21
N LEU A 35 1.43 12.22 -1.64
CA LEU A 35 2.09 11.66 -2.81
C LEU A 35 1.22 11.80 -4.06
N ASP A 36 1.82 12.24 -5.17
CA ASP A 36 1.18 12.21 -6.48
C ASP A 36 1.01 10.75 -6.94
N VAL A 37 -0.20 10.39 -7.35
CA VAL A 37 -0.56 9.01 -7.70
C VAL A 37 0.27 8.48 -8.89
N ASN A 38 0.54 9.30 -9.90
CA ASN A 38 1.29 8.85 -11.08
C ASN A 38 2.76 8.59 -10.72
N LYS A 39 3.36 9.47 -9.90
CA LYS A 39 4.72 9.29 -9.40
C LYS A 39 4.83 8.10 -8.45
N LEU A 40 3.84 7.91 -7.58
CA LEU A 40 3.78 6.77 -6.66
C LEU A 40 3.70 5.45 -7.43
N MET A 41 2.83 5.34 -8.43
CA MET A 41 2.74 4.14 -9.28
C MET A 41 4.08 3.85 -9.97
N ARG A 42 4.76 4.89 -10.48
CA ARG A 42 6.08 4.75 -11.07
C ARG A 42 7.13 4.28 -10.05
N GLY A 43 7.12 4.85 -8.85
CA GLY A 43 7.99 4.46 -7.74
C GLY A 43 7.80 3.00 -7.34
N ILE A 44 6.54 2.55 -7.25
CA ILE A 44 6.18 1.15 -7.00
C ILE A 44 6.78 0.24 -8.08
N SER A 45 6.55 0.53 -9.37
CA SER A 45 7.10 -0.29 -10.45
C SER A 45 8.63 -0.31 -10.44
N LEU A 46 9.27 0.81 -10.09
CA LEU A 46 10.72 0.91 -10.03
C LEU A 46 11.31 0.14 -8.85
N ALA A 47 10.66 0.20 -7.69
CA ALA A 47 11.07 -0.52 -6.51
C ALA A 47 10.93 -2.04 -6.71
N GLU A 48 9.82 -2.50 -7.30
CA GLU A 48 9.61 -3.91 -7.68
C GLU A 48 10.64 -4.41 -8.72
N ALA A 49 11.04 -3.57 -9.66
CA ALA A 49 12.04 -3.94 -10.67
C ALA A 49 13.46 -4.02 -10.08
N ARG A 50 13.75 -3.26 -9.01
CA ARG A 50 15.09 -3.16 -8.40
C ARG A 50 15.31 -4.13 -7.25
N LEU A 51 14.25 -4.42 -6.49
CA LEU A 51 14.33 -5.28 -5.31
C LEU A 51 13.88 -6.68 -5.71
N ALA A 52 14.83 -7.62 -5.79
CA ALA A 52 14.60 -9.01 -6.16
C ALA A 52 13.70 -9.76 -5.16
N GLU A 53 13.51 -9.20 -3.97
CA GLU A 53 12.77 -9.74 -2.82
C GLU A 53 11.23 -9.67 -2.97
N GLY A 54 10.72 -9.05 -4.03
CA GLY A 54 9.29 -9.10 -4.37
C GLY A 54 8.43 -7.96 -3.83
N ASN A 55 7.15 -8.24 -3.55
CA ASN A 55 6.12 -7.23 -3.27
C ASN A 55 6.00 -6.94 -1.75
N PRO A 56 6.27 -5.71 -1.29
CA PRO A 56 6.26 -5.35 0.14
C PRO A 56 4.94 -5.50 0.83
N PHE A 57 3.84 -5.40 0.08
CA PHE A 57 2.51 -5.53 0.63
C PHE A 57 2.26 -6.94 1.20
N ARG A 58 3.11 -7.91 0.87
CA ARG A 58 3.05 -9.30 1.36
C ARG A 58 4.31 -9.74 2.10
N TRP A 59 5.24 -8.82 2.38
CA TRP A 59 6.39 -9.15 3.20
C TRP A 59 5.92 -9.46 4.62
N GLY A 60 6.22 -10.67 5.10
CA GLY A 60 5.88 -11.11 6.45
C GLY A 60 6.85 -10.53 7.48
N GLU A 61 6.52 -10.66 8.77
CA GLU A 61 7.35 -10.17 9.89
C GLU A 61 8.82 -10.66 9.88
N SER A 62 9.12 -11.75 9.15
CA SER A 62 10.47 -12.32 9.05
C SER A 62 11.34 -11.70 7.94
N GLU A 63 10.80 -10.80 7.12
CA GLU A 63 11.54 -10.12 6.06
C GLU A 63 12.42 -9.00 6.63
N GLU A 64 13.55 -8.72 5.98
CA GLU A 64 14.55 -7.78 6.51
C GLU A 64 13.99 -6.35 6.52
N GLU A 65 13.93 -5.71 7.69
CA GLU A 65 13.45 -4.33 7.89
C GLU A 65 14.09 -3.34 6.91
N GLU A 66 15.36 -3.56 6.60
CA GLU A 66 16.13 -2.74 5.66
C GLU A 66 15.58 -2.83 4.23
N SER A 67 15.01 -3.96 3.81
CA SER A 67 14.34 -4.09 2.51
C SER A 67 13.05 -3.26 2.45
N HIS A 68 12.27 -3.23 3.53
CA HIS A 68 11.11 -2.34 3.66
C HIS A 68 11.51 -0.87 3.56
N LEU A 69 12.55 -0.47 4.29
CA LEU A 69 13.09 0.88 4.24
C LEU A 69 13.53 1.27 2.83
N ARG A 70 14.38 0.46 2.17
CA ARG A 70 14.83 0.71 0.80
C ARG A 70 13.68 0.85 -0.19
N TYR A 71 12.63 0.04 -0.03
CA TYR A 71 11.44 0.16 -0.86
C TYR A 71 10.78 1.53 -0.69
N GLN A 72 10.53 1.96 0.55
CA GLN A 72 9.90 3.27 0.81
C GLN A 72 10.77 4.44 0.34
N GLU A 73 12.09 4.35 0.50
CA GLU A 73 13.05 5.36 0.02
C GLU A 73 12.95 5.57 -1.50
N ILE A 74 12.79 4.50 -2.29
CA ILE A 74 12.61 4.60 -3.75
C ILE A 74 11.30 5.33 -4.08
N LEU A 75 10.21 5.02 -3.37
CA LEU A 75 8.91 5.65 -3.59
C LEU A 75 8.95 7.15 -3.26
N LEU A 76 9.56 7.50 -2.15
CA LEU A 76 9.74 8.88 -1.69
C LEU A 76 10.62 9.69 -2.66
N ALA A 77 11.73 9.09 -3.11
CA ALA A 77 12.63 9.71 -4.09
C ALA A 77 11.93 10.01 -5.42
N GLU A 78 11.15 9.08 -5.97
CA GLU A 78 10.39 9.30 -7.20
C GLU A 78 9.25 10.31 -7.02
N SER A 79 8.67 10.37 -5.82
CA SER A 79 7.61 11.32 -5.49
C SER A 79 8.14 12.73 -5.22
N GLY A 80 9.44 12.87 -4.91
CA GLY A 80 10.08 14.13 -4.52
C GLY A 80 9.68 14.59 -3.11
N VAL A 81 9.32 13.65 -2.24
CA VAL A 81 8.95 13.90 -0.85
C VAL A 81 10.03 13.31 0.05
N GLU A 82 10.42 14.05 1.06
CA GLU A 82 11.37 13.57 2.08
C GLU A 82 10.62 13.34 3.40
N LEU A 83 10.95 12.24 4.07
CA LEU A 83 10.46 11.92 5.41
C LEU A 83 11.65 11.46 6.26
N GLU A 84 11.61 11.78 7.54
CA GLU A 84 12.59 11.28 8.50
C GLU A 84 12.46 9.76 8.65
N ARG A 85 13.58 9.08 8.96
CA ARG A 85 13.60 7.60 9.09
C ARG A 85 12.52 7.08 10.04
N GLU A 86 12.28 7.75 11.17
CA GLU A 86 11.24 7.36 12.12
C GLU A 86 9.82 7.44 11.51
N GLN A 87 9.56 8.45 10.65
CA GLN A 87 8.29 8.57 9.94
C GLN A 87 8.14 7.45 8.90
N ILE A 88 9.21 7.10 8.18
CA ILE A 88 9.22 5.96 7.25
C ILE A 88 8.92 4.65 7.99
N MET A 89 9.51 4.45 9.18
CA MET A 89 9.22 3.30 10.03
C MET A 89 7.78 3.28 10.55
N GLY A 90 7.20 4.46 10.81
CA GLY A 90 5.77 4.60 11.08
C GLY A 90 4.91 4.14 9.91
N VAL A 91 5.24 4.59 8.69
CA VAL A 91 4.56 4.19 7.44
C VAL A 91 4.61 2.67 7.25
N ILE A 92 5.79 2.06 7.39
CA ILE A 92 5.97 0.61 7.22
C ILE A 92 5.08 -0.16 8.20
N ARG A 93 5.08 0.22 9.49
CA ARG A 93 4.21 -0.41 10.49
C ARG A 93 2.73 -0.31 10.14
N ARG A 94 2.29 0.85 9.63
CA ARG A 94 0.89 1.05 9.25
C ARG A 94 0.52 0.25 7.99
N LEU A 95 1.41 0.16 7.01
CA LEU A 95 1.22 -0.68 5.82
C LEU A 95 1.11 -2.17 6.18
N ASN A 96 1.90 -2.65 7.15
CA ASN A 96 1.80 -4.04 7.62
C ASN A 96 0.46 -4.29 8.32
N GLN A 97 -0.04 -3.33 9.13
CA GLN A 97 -1.38 -3.44 9.70
C GLN A 97 -2.48 -3.51 8.63
N TRP A 98 -2.36 -2.74 7.55
CA TRP A 98 -3.26 -2.86 6.39
C TRP A 98 -3.19 -4.25 5.76
N ALA A 99 -1.99 -4.83 5.62
CA ALA A 99 -1.84 -6.18 5.11
C ALA A 99 -2.53 -7.22 6.01
N ASP A 100 -2.42 -7.09 7.34
CA ASP A 100 -3.13 -7.94 8.29
C ASP A 100 -4.65 -7.77 8.19
N GLU A 101 -5.14 -6.52 8.18
CA GLU A 101 -6.57 -6.20 8.07
C GLU A 101 -7.19 -6.76 6.78
N VAL A 102 -6.49 -6.66 5.65
CA VAL A 102 -6.95 -7.20 4.36
C VAL A 102 -6.85 -8.73 4.34
N SER A 103 -5.79 -9.31 4.92
CA SER A 103 -5.60 -10.76 5.00
C SER A 103 -6.62 -11.45 5.92
N LEU A 104 -7.17 -10.74 6.92
CA LEU A 104 -8.19 -11.24 7.85
C LEU A 104 -9.61 -11.29 7.24
N VAL A 105 -9.82 -10.70 6.06
CA VAL A 105 -11.13 -10.65 5.37
C VAL A 105 -11.24 -11.75 4.29
N LEU A 106 -10.16 -12.51 4.04
CA LEU A 106 -10.10 -13.69 3.15
C LEU A 106 -10.20 -15.01 3.91
#